data_AF-A0AAU2RW05-F1
#
_entry.id   AF-A0AAU2RW05-F1
#
_cell.length_a   1.000
_cell.length_b   1.000
_cell.length_c   1.000
_cell.angle_alpha   90.00
_cell.angle_beta   90.00
_cell.angle_gamma   90.00
#
_symmetry.space_group_name_H-M   'P 1'
#
loop_
_entity.id
_entity.type
_entity.pdbx_description
1 polymer ?
#
loop_
_entity_poly.entity_id
_entity_poly.type
_entity_poly.pdbx_seq_one_letter_code
_entity_poly.pdbx_strand_id
1 'polypeptide(L)'
;MWNRRQGVRERSGALDALFGWLLTHIDPHSGLWGEPSATDGLMRVVNGFYRASRGTFAQYGLPVPHPERTIDSVLRHARDDRYIRRDRQTACNILDIAHPLWLTRATGYRADEVVSVARQLLADELQHWVDGEGFAFRAPHPTTAGDRHTRPGLQGTEMWLAIIWYLADLAGVSDALGYRPRGIHRPEPAL
;
A
#
# COMPACT_ATOMS: atom_id res chain seq x y z
N MET A 1 14.22 -14.59 -6.53
CA MET A 1 13.59 -15.19 -5.30
C MET A 1 14.60 -15.92 -4.38
N TRP A 2 14.57 -15.71 -3.05
CA TRP A 2 15.52 -16.31 -2.08
C TRP A 2 15.53 -17.86 -2.11
N ASN A 3 14.36 -18.51 -2.12
CA ASN A 3 14.24 -19.98 -2.21
C ASN A 3 14.93 -20.55 -3.45
N ARG A 4 14.77 -19.90 -4.60
CA ARG A 4 15.43 -20.29 -5.86
C ARG A 4 16.95 -20.16 -5.77
N ARG A 5 17.45 -19.11 -5.11
CA ARG A 5 18.89 -18.92 -4.86
C ARG A 5 19.46 -19.98 -3.90
N GLN A 6 18.62 -20.56 -3.04
CA GLN A 6 18.99 -21.65 -2.12
C GLN A 6 18.79 -23.05 -2.73
N GLY A 7 18.48 -23.15 -4.03
CA GLY A 7 18.28 -24.45 -4.70
C GLY A 7 17.02 -25.20 -4.23
N VAL A 8 16.14 -24.57 -3.46
CA VAL A 8 14.87 -25.16 -3.03
C VAL A 8 13.99 -25.28 -4.27
N ARG A 9 13.76 -26.52 -4.72
CA ARG A 9 12.87 -26.80 -5.84
C ARG A 9 11.45 -26.41 -5.47
N GLU A 10 10.89 -25.46 -6.22
CA GLU A 10 9.47 -25.15 -6.16
C GLU A 10 8.68 -26.43 -6.46
N ARG A 11 7.64 -26.72 -5.66
CA ARG A 11 6.73 -27.82 -5.97
C ARG A 11 6.07 -27.51 -7.31
N SER A 12 6.20 -28.44 -8.27
CA SER A 12 5.60 -28.30 -9.60
C SER A 12 4.11 -27.95 -9.47
N GLY A 13 3.67 -26.91 -10.18
CA GLY A 13 2.28 -26.44 -10.21
C GLY A 13 1.81 -25.60 -9.01
N ALA A 14 2.63 -25.39 -7.98
CA ALA A 14 2.20 -24.59 -6.81
C ALA A 14 1.96 -23.11 -7.16
N LEU A 15 2.80 -22.53 -8.03
CA LEU A 15 2.60 -21.16 -8.52
C LEU A 15 1.37 -21.05 -9.41
N ASP A 16 1.20 -22.00 -10.34
CA ASP A 16 0.04 -22.03 -11.23
C ASP A 16 -1.27 -22.18 -10.43
N ALA A 17 -1.28 -23.03 -9.41
CA ALA A 17 -2.42 -23.17 -8.51
C ALA A 17 -2.70 -21.89 -7.71
N LEU A 18 -1.67 -21.20 -7.20
CA LEU A 18 -1.83 -19.94 -6.48
C LEU A 18 -2.40 -18.84 -7.36
N PHE A 19 -1.81 -18.62 -8.54
CA PHE A 19 -2.30 -17.60 -9.47
C PHE A 19 -3.67 -17.96 -10.04
N GLY A 20 -3.91 -19.23 -10.35
CA GLY A 20 -5.22 -19.73 -10.76
C GLY A 20 -6.29 -19.45 -9.71
N TRP A 21 -6.02 -19.71 -8.43
CA TRP A 21 -6.92 -19.37 -7.33
C TRP A 21 -7.18 -17.86 -7.25
N LEU A 22 -6.12 -17.04 -7.25
CA LEU A 22 -6.25 -15.58 -7.17
C LEU A 22 -7.07 -14.98 -8.32
N LEU A 23 -6.86 -15.47 -9.54
CA LEU A 23 -7.57 -14.99 -10.74
C LEU A 23 -9.04 -15.42 -10.76
N THR A 24 -9.37 -16.57 -10.18
CA THR A 24 -10.74 -17.12 -10.19
C THR A 24 -11.58 -16.71 -8.98
N HIS A 25 -10.96 -16.17 -7.93
CA HIS A 25 -11.63 -15.80 -6.67
C HIS A 25 -11.62 -14.30 -6.39
N ILE A 26 -11.10 -13.48 -7.32
CA ILE A 26 -11.24 -12.02 -7.19
C ILE A 26 -12.68 -11.61 -7.52
N ASP A 27 -13.24 -10.69 -6.74
CA ASP A 27 -14.56 -10.14 -7.06
C ASP A 27 -14.44 -9.12 -8.22
N PRO A 28 -15.07 -9.35 -9.37
CA PRO A 28 -14.97 -8.45 -10.53
C PRO A 28 -15.64 -7.09 -10.29
N HIS A 29 -16.53 -6.96 -9.30
CA HIS A 29 -17.21 -5.70 -9.01
C HIS A 29 -16.34 -4.76 -8.17
N SER A 30 -15.68 -5.28 -7.13
CA SER A 30 -14.77 -4.49 -6.30
C SER A 30 -13.32 -4.48 -6.79
N GLY A 31 -12.90 -5.47 -7.59
CA GLY A 31 -11.51 -5.67 -7.95
C GLY A 31 -10.62 -6.03 -6.75
N LEU A 32 -11.20 -6.62 -5.70
CA LEU A 32 -10.51 -7.04 -4.48
C LEU A 32 -10.86 -8.49 -4.10
N TRP A 33 -10.12 -9.05 -3.13
CA TRP A 33 -10.43 -10.37 -2.54
C TRP A 33 -11.12 -10.21 -1.19
N GLY A 34 -12.34 -10.73 -1.08
CA GLY A 34 -13.15 -10.71 0.14
C GLY A 34 -14.24 -9.64 0.13
N GLU A 35 -15.02 -9.60 1.21
CA GLU A 35 -16.20 -8.75 1.33
C GLU A 35 -16.03 -7.69 2.43
N PRO A 36 -16.54 -6.45 2.23
CA PRO A 36 -16.54 -5.43 3.26
C PRO A 36 -17.36 -5.86 4.47
N SER A 37 -16.93 -5.48 5.68
CA SER A 37 -17.71 -5.74 6.89
C SER A 37 -18.44 -4.49 7.36
N ALA A 38 -19.55 -4.66 8.11
CA ALA A 38 -20.26 -3.53 8.70
C ALA A 38 -19.38 -2.72 9.67
N THR A 39 -18.48 -3.38 10.39
CA THR A 39 -17.61 -2.75 11.39
C THR A 39 -16.40 -2.07 10.75
N ASP A 40 -15.70 -2.74 9.83
CA ASP A 40 -14.41 -2.27 9.29
C ASP A 40 -14.55 -1.61 7.91
N GLY A 41 -15.75 -1.63 7.33
CA GLY A 41 -15.96 -1.23 5.95
C GLY A 41 -15.01 -1.99 5.02
N LEU A 42 -14.23 -1.23 4.25
CA LEU A 42 -13.27 -1.76 3.28
C LEU A 42 -11.88 -2.06 3.84
N MET A 43 -11.58 -1.66 5.08
CA MET A 43 -10.20 -1.67 5.61
C MET A 43 -9.55 -3.05 5.48
N ARG A 44 -10.22 -4.12 5.91
CA ARG A 44 -9.64 -5.48 5.85
C ARG A 44 -9.44 -5.98 4.42
N VAL A 45 -10.36 -5.63 3.52
CA VAL A 45 -10.35 -6.08 2.12
C VAL A 45 -9.23 -5.36 1.36
N VAL A 46 -9.05 -4.06 1.60
CA VAL A 46 -7.96 -3.27 1.01
C VAL A 46 -6.60 -3.71 1.58
N ASN A 47 -6.51 -3.96 2.90
CA ASN A 47 -5.31 -4.54 3.51
C ASN A 47 -4.97 -5.92 2.92
N GLY A 48 -5.99 -6.78 2.75
CA GLY A 48 -5.84 -8.10 2.12
C GLY A 48 -5.35 -8.00 0.68
N PHE A 49 -5.93 -7.08 -0.10
CA PHE A 49 -5.49 -6.83 -1.47
C PHE A 49 -4.04 -6.38 -1.54
N TYR A 50 -3.61 -5.42 -0.72
CA TYR A 50 -2.22 -5.00 -0.66
C TYR A 50 -1.29 -6.19 -0.38
N ARG A 51 -1.58 -6.98 0.66
CA ARG A 51 -0.74 -8.14 1.02
C ARG A 51 -0.66 -9.19 -0.08
N ALA A 52 -1.81 -9.54 -0.67
CA ALA A 52 -1.90 -10.53 -1.74
C ALA A 52 -1.18 -10.04 -3.00
N SER A 53 -1.51 -8.85 -3.50
CA SER A 53 -0.93 -8.28 -4.72
C SER A 53 0.57 -8.00 -4.57
N ARG A 54 1.01 -7.54 -3.40
CA ARG A 54 2.43 -7.30 -3.11
C ARG A 54 3.25 -8.58 -3.15
N GLY A 55 2.77 -9.66 -2.54
CA GLY A 55 3.46 -10.94 -2.50
C GLY A 55 3.40 -11.75 -3.81
N THR A 56 2.51 -11.37 -4.73
CA THR A 56 2.27 -12.08 -5.99
C THR A 56 2.44 -11.14 -7.19
N PHE A 57 1.39 -10.53 -7.70
CA PHE A 57 1.40 -9.73 -8.93
C PHE A 57 2.56 -8.72 -9.00
N ALA A 58 2.75 -7.89 -7.97
CA ALA A 58 3.86 -6.92 -7.93
C ALA A 58 5.24 -7.60 -7.89
N GLN A 59 5.39 -8.65 -7.08
CA GLN A 59 6.62 -9.43 -6.93
C GLN A 59 7.06 -10.09 -8.25
N TYR A 60 6.10 -10.50 -9.08
CA TYR A 60 6.34 -11.17 -10.37
C TYR A 60 6.25 -10.22 -11.57
N GLY A 61 5.95 -8.94 -11.37
CA GLY A 61 5.80 -7.97 -12.46
C GLY A 61 4.57 -8.23 -13.35
N LEU A 62 3.52 -8.81 -12.77
CA LEU A 62 2.27 -9.11 -13.46
C LEU A 62 1.22 -8.04 -13.13
N PRO A 63 0.34 -7.69 -14.08
CA PRO A 63 -0.79 -6.81 -13.80
C PRO A 63 -1.82 -7.50 -12.90
N VAL A 64 -2.45 -6.75 -12.01
CA VAL A 64 -3.61 -7.23 -11.24
C VAL A 64 -4.87 -7.27 -12.13
N PRO A 65 -5.78 -8.23 -11.90
CA PRO A 65 -7.08 -8.24 -12.60
C PRO A 65 -7.98 -7.08 -12.12
N HIS A 66 -8.88 -6.63 -13.00
CA HIS A 66 -9.86 -5.55 -12.76
C HIS A 66 -9.27 -4.25 -12.14
N PRO A 67 -8.19 -3.69 -12.71
CA PRO A 67 -7.44 -2.60 -12.06
C PRO A 67 -8.27 -1.31 -11.84
N GLU A 68 -9.21 -0.99 -12.74
CA GLU A 68 -10.11 0.16 -12.56
C GLU A 68 -11.06 -0.02 -11.36
N ARG A 69 -11.52 -1.25 -11.12
CA ARG A 69 -12.39 -1.57 -9.97
C ARG A 69 -11.61 -1.55 -8.67
N THR A 70 -10.36 -2.02 -8.68
CA THR A 70 -9.42 -1.81 -7.57
C THR A 70 -9.29 -0.32 -7.24
N ILE A 71 -9.09 0.55 -8.25
CA ILE A 71 -9.00 2.00 -8.05
C ILE A 71 -10.29 2.54 -7.43
N ASP A 72 -11.47 2.19 -7.96
CA ASP A 72 -12.76 2.63 -7.40
C ASP A 72 -12.92 2.24 -5.93
N SER A 73 -12.57 1.00 -5.58
CA SER A 73 -12.67 0.51 -4.21
C SER A 73 -11.67 1.15 -3.26
N VAL A 74 -10.43 1.37 -3.69
CA VAL A 74 -9.39 2.00 -2.87
C VAL A 74 -9.67 3.48 -2.68
N LEU A 75 -10.11 4.20 -3.71
CA LEU A 75 -10.54 5.61 -3.57
C LEU A 75 -11.77 5.74 -2.66
N ARG A 76 -12.70 4.79 -2.69
CA ARG A 76 -13.83 4.76 -1.75
C ARG A 76 -13.35 4.53 -0.31
N HIS A 77 -12.38 3.65 -0.09
CA HIS A 77 -11.77 3.47 1.23
C HIS A 77 -10.99 4.71 1.69
N ALA A 78 -10.33 5.40 0.76
CA ALA A 78 -9.60 6.64 1.00
C ALA A 78 -10.51 7.86 1.27
N ARG A 79 -11.82 7.65 1.50
CA ARG A 79 -12.78 8.65 2.02
C ARG A 79 -13.27 8.33 3.44
N ASP A 80 -12.78 7.25 4.05
CA ASP A 80 -13.19 6.81 5.36
C ASP A 80 -12.32 7.42 6.48
N ASP A 81 -12.81 8.50 7.08
CA ASP A 81 -12.14 9.26 8.15
C ASP A 81 -11.75 8.42 9.38
N ARG A 82 -12.29 7.21 9.53
CA ARG A 82 -11.85 6.29 10.58
C ARG A 82 -10.38 5.89 10.41
N TYR A 83 -9.86 5.92 9.18
CA TYR A 83 -8.53 5.41 8.83
C TYR A 83 -7.61 6.45 8.19
N ILE A 84 -8.16 7.44 7.48
CA ILE A 84 -7.37 8.43 6.72
C ILE A 84 -7.23 9.79 7.39
N ARG A 85 -8.05 10.10 8.40
CA ARG A 85 -7.94 11.39 9.10
C ARG A 85 -6.54 11.49 9.70
N ARG A 86 -5.86 12.62 9.49
CA ARG A 86 -4.44 12.82 9.81
C ARG A 86 -4.01 12.28 11.18
N ASP A 87 -4.74 12.62 12.23
CA ASP A 87 -4.51 12.16 13.61
C ASP A 87 -4.87 10.68 13.88
N ARG A 88 -5.32 9.93 12.88
CA ARG A 88 -5.66 8.49 12.96
C ARG A 88 -4.82 7.61 12.03
N GLN A 89 -4.00 8.23 11.17
CA GLN A 89 -3.20 7.52 10.19
C GLN A 89 -2.22 6.55 10.85
N THR A 90 -2.01 5.43 10.17
CA THR A 90 -0.91 4.51 10.46
C THR A 90 -0.20 4.20 9.17
N ALA A 91 1.10 3.91 9.24
CA ALA A 91 1.89 3.56 8.08
C ALA A 91 1.27 2.38 7.31
N CYS A 92 0.73 1.36 8.00
CA CYS A 92 0.03 0.26 7.33
C CYS A 92 -1.18 0.73 6.54
N ASN A 93 -2.10 1.47 7.16
CA ASN A 93 -3.34 1.87 6.48
C ASN A 93 -3.07 2.73 5.25
N ILE A 94 -2.09 3.65 5.34
CA ILE A 94 -1.76 4.51 4.20
C ILE A 94 -1.00 3.77 3.11
N LEU A 95 -0.11 2.83 3.48
CA LEU A 95 0.52 1.96 2.49
C LEU A 95 -0.48 1.09 1.74
N ASP A 96 -1.51 0.60 2.44
CA ASP A 96 -2.60 -0.19 1.86
C ASP A 96 -3.44 0.62 0.84
N ILE A 97 -3.35 1.96 0.86
CA ILE A 97 -3.96 2.85 -0.15
C ILE A 97 -2.94 3.20 -1.24
N ALA A 98 -1.77 3.71 -0.85
CA ALA A 98 -0.76 4.23 -1.76
C ALA A 98 -0.27 3.15 -2.74
N HIS A 99 0.01 1.94 -2.25
CA HIS A 99 0.58 0.90 -3.09
C HIS A 99 -0.42 0.35 -4.14
N PRO A 100 -1.68 0.00 -3.82
CA PRO A 100 -2.65 -0.40 -4.84
C PRO A 100 -2.91 0.65 -5.91
N LEU A 101 -3.04 1.93 -5.54
CA LEU A 101 -3.19 3.02 -6.51
C LEU A 101 -1.95 3.13 -7.40
N TRP A 102 -0.75 3.05 -6.82
CA TRP A 102 0.49 3.05 -7.58
C TRP A 102 0.61 1.83 -8.50
N LEU A 103 0.26 0.64 -8.03
CA LEU A 103 0.34 -0.60 -8.80
C LEU A 103 -0.56 -0.57 -10.04
N THR A 104 -1.69 0.12 -9.95
CA THR A 104 -2.70 0.25 -11.01
C THR A 104 -2.56 1.52 -11.86
N ARG A 105 -1.59 2.40 -11.55
CA ARG A 105 -1.43 3.73 -12.18
C ARG A 105 -1.32 3.72 -13.71
N ALA A 106 -0.82 2.63 -14.30
CA ALA A 106 -0.65 2.51 -15.74
C ALA A 106 -1.98 2.51 -16.51
N THR A 107 -3.12 2.31 -15.86
CA THR A 107 -4.44 2.43 -16.49
C THR A 107 -4.80 3.87 -16.84
N GLY A 108 -4.26 4.87 -16.12
CA GLY A 108 -4.69 6.26 -16.22
C GLY A 108 -6.13 6.54 -15.72
N TYR A 109 -6.85 5.53 -15.25
CA TYR A 109 -8.23 5.66 -14.81
C TYR A 109 -8.32 6.48 -13.51
N ARG A 110 -9.16 7.54 -13.52
CA ARG A 110 -9.33 8.51 -12.41
C ARG A 110 -8.01 9.14 -11.94
N ALA A 111 -7.05 9.33 -12.84
CA ALA A 111 -5.73 9.86 -12.52
C ALA A 111 -5.77 11.14 -11.67
N ASP A 112 -6.61 12.12 -12.01
CA ASP A 112 -6.71 13.38 -11.27
C ASP A 112 -7.10 13.18 -9.80
N GLU A 113 -8.01 12.25 -9.52
CA GLU A 113 -8.44 11.95 -8.15
C GLU A 113 -7.37 11.17 -7.39
N VAL A 114 -6.70 10.24 -8.06
CA VAL A 114 -5.55 9.51 -7.49
C VAL A 114 -4.43 10.50 -7.11
N VAL A 115 -4.11 11.46 -7.98
CA VAL A 115 -3.14 12.53 -7.70
C VAL A 115 -3.61 13.41 -6.55
N SER A 116 -4.89 13.77 -6.50
CA SER A 116 -5.45 14.58 -5.42
C SER A 116 -5.32 13.88 -4.06
N VAL A 117 -5.68 12.60 -3.96
CA VAL A 117 -5.52 11.80 -2.74
C VAL A 117 -4.05 11.67 -2.38
N ALA A 118 -3.18 11.42 -3.35
CA ALA A 118 -1.75 11.28 -3.11
C ALA A 118 -1.13 12.57 -2.53
N ARG A 119 -1.50 13.74 -3.07
CA ARG A 119 -1.06 15.04 -2.57
C ARG A 119 -1.57 15.35 -1.18
N GLN A 120 -2.84 15.03 -0.89
CA GLN A 120 -3.41 15.22 0.44
C GLN A 120 -2.65 14.39 1.48
N LEU A 121 -2.51 13.08 1.24
CA LEU A 121 -1.79 12.20 2.16
C LEU A 121 -0.33 12.63 2.31
N LEU A 122 0.35 12.96 1.22
CA LEU A 122 1.73 13.44 1.29
C LEU A 122 1.85 14.72 2.14
N ALA A 123 0.94 15.67 2.00
CA ALA A 123 0.92 16.89 2.80
C ALA A 123 0.70 16.60 4.29
N ASP A 124 -0.19 15.66 4.63
CA ASP A 124 -0.43 15.22 6.01
C ASP A 124 0.83 14.58 6.62
N GLU A 125 1.45 13.63 5.92
CA GLU A 125 2.58 12.87 6.45
C GLU A 125 3.82 13.72 6.68
N LEU A 126 4.10 14.70 5.81
CA LEU A 126 5.25 15.59 5.99
C LEU A 126 5.19 16.39 7.30
N GLN A 127 4.00 16.55 7.88
CA GLN A 127 3.82 17.22 9.16
C GLN A 127 4.05 16.29 10.38
N HIS A 128 4.32 15.01 10.16
CA HIS A 128 4.61 14.02 11.20
C HIS A 128 6.10 13.71 11.36
N TRP A 129 6.95 14.36 10.57
CA TRP A 129 8.40 14.26 10.70
C TRP A 129 8.90 14.94 11.98
N VAL A 130 9.81 14.27 12.68
CA VAL A 130 10.52 14.81 13.84
C VAL A 130 12.01 14.86 13.53
N ASP A 131 12.58 16.06 13.49
CA ASP A 131 13.99 16.26 13.16
C ASP A 131 14.91 15.45 14.09
N GLY A 132 15.84 14.72 13.49
CA GLY A 132 16.78 13.85 14.21
C GLY A 132 16.19 12.54 14.72
N GLU A 133 14.86 12.35 14.70
CA GLU A 133 14.21 11.14 15.23
C GLU A 133 13.45 10.33 14.16
N GLY A 134 12.93 11.00 13.14
CA GLY A 134 12.22 10.38 12.02
C GLY A 134 10.70 10.38 12.16
N PHE A 135 10.05 9.33 11.67
CA PHE A 135 8.59 9.18 11.74
C PHE A 135 8.16 8.15 12.79
N ALA A 136 7.06 8.44 13.47
CA ALA A 136 6.32 7.44 14.23
C ALA A 136 5.53 6.52 13.29
N PHE A 137 5.27 5.28 13.69
CA PHE A 137 4.48 4.35 12.88
C PHE A 137 3.00 4.76 12.78
N ARG A 138 2.48 5.40 13.83
CA ARG A 138 1.10 5.89 13.96
C ARG A 138 1.13 7.38 14.29
N ALA A 139 0.21 8.13 13.70
CA ALA A 139 0.00 9.53 14.04
C ALA A 139 -0.38 9.69 15.54
N PRO A 140 0.14 10.73 16.22
CA PRO A 140 -0.19 10.95 17.63
C PRO A 140 -1.67 11.30 17.81
N HIS A 141 -2.36 10.62 18.74
CA HIS A 141 -3.74 10.87 19.11
C HIS A 141 -3.93 10.72 20.63
N PRO A 142 -4.78 11.52 21.31
CA PRO A 142 -4.98 11.42 22.76
C PRO A 142 -5.36 10.01 23.24
N THR A 143 -6.15 9.27 22.48
CA THR A 143 -6.58 7.90 22.85
C THR A 143 -5.51 6.83 22.67
N THR A 144 -4.39 7.15 22.01
CA THR A 144 -3.25 6.25 21.84
C THR A 144 -1.99 6.84 22.48
N ALA A 145 -2.14 7.83 23.36
CA ALA A 145 -1.03 8.44 24.08
C ALA A 145 -0.28 7.38 24.91
N GLY A 146 1.05 7.35 24.77
CA GLY A 146 1.90 6.37 25.44
C GLY A 146 2.11 5.06 24.67
N ASP A 147 1.42 4.83 23.55
CA ASP A 147 1.74 3.73 22.65
C ASP A 147 3.15 3.93 22.04
N ARG A 148 3.98 2.89 22.06
CA ARG A 148 5.30 2.92 21.40
C ARG A 148 5.20 3.27 19.92
N HIS A 149 4.09 2.93 19.27
CA HIS A 149 3.87 3.19 17.84
C HIS A 149 3.61 4.67 17.54
N THR A 150 3.32 5.50 18.55
CA THR A 150 3.25 6.97 18.40
C THR A 150 4.58 7.65 18.67
N ARG A 151 5.65 6.90 18.95
CA ARG A 151 7.02 7.44 19.09
C ARG A 151 7.78 7.22 17.78
N PRO A 152 8.58 8.20 17.32
CA PRO A 152 9.47 8.00 16.18
C PRO A 152 10.41 6.81 16.36
N GLY A 153 10.71 6.12 15.27
CA GLY A 153 11.64 5.00 15.29
C GLY A 153 11.83 4.36 13.92
N LEU A 154 12.83 3.47 13.83
CA LEU A 154 13.27 2.90 12.55
C LEU A 154 12.12 2.30 11.73
N GLN A 155 11.25 1.50 12.38
CA GLN A 155 10.10 0.89 11.71
C GLN A 155 9.16 1.93 11.09
N GLY A 156 8.82 2.99 11.83
CA GLY A 156 7.96 4.07 11.33
C GLY A 156 8.62 4.81 10.17
N THR A 157 9.89 5.20 10.35
CA THR A 157 10.68 5.90 9.34
C THR A 157 10.80 5.10 8.04
N GLU A 158 11.18 3.82 8.10
CA GLU A 158 11.33 2.99 6.89
C GLU A 158 10.01 2.83 6.13
N MET A 159 8.90 2.62 6.84
CA MET A 159 7.60 2.50 6.20
C MET A 159 7.15 3.83 5.58
N TRP A 160 7.26 4.93 6.30
CA TRP A 160 6.83 6.24 5.79
C TRP A 160 7.67 6.73 4.63
N LEU A 161 8.99 6.47 4.61
CA LEU A 161 9.81 6.79 3.43
C LEU A 161 9.36 6.00 2.20
N ALA A 162 8.97 4.74 2.36
CA ALA A 162 8.39 3.98 1.24
C ALA A 162 7.05 4.57 0.77
N ILE A 163 6.17 4.91 1.70
CA ILE A 163 4.85 5.49 1.42
C ILE A 163 4.99 6.85 0.73
N ILE A 164 5.82 7.75 1.27
CA ILE A 164 6.13 9.06 0.71
C ILE A 164 6.62 8.91 -0.73
N TRP A 165 7.49 7.94 -1.01
CA TRP A 165 7.92 7.69 -2.37
C TRP A 165 6.77 7.29 -3.30
N TYR A 166 5.88 6.37 -2.89
CA TYR A 166 4.71 5.99 -3.70
C TYR A 166 3.75 7.15 -3.93
N LEU A 167 3.47 7.94 -2.90
CA LEU A 167 2.61 9.12 -3.00
C LEU A 167 3.24 10.20 -3.90
N ALA A 168 4.55 10.43 -3.78
CA ALA A 168 5.29 11.36 -4.62
C ALA A 168 5.33 10.88 -6.08
N ASP A 169 5.48 9.58 -6.34
CA ASP A 169 5.48 9.02 -7.69
C ASP A 169 4.11 9.14 -8.34
N LEU A 170 3.03 8.84 -7.59
CA LEU A 170 1.66 9.10 -8.00
C LEU A 170 1.43 10.59 -8.31
N ALA A 171 1.98 11.49 -7.50
CA ALA A 171 1.85 12.93 -7.68
C ALA A 171 2.79 13.53 -8.75
N GLY A 172 3.67 12.73 -9.35
CA GLY A 172 4.62 13.15 -10.39
C GLY A 172 5.82 13.95 -9.88
N VAL A 173 6.22 13.77 -8.61
CA VAL A 173 7.30 14.55 -7.95
C VAL A 173 8.34 13.67 -7.24
N SER A 174 8.35 12.35 -7.48
CA SER A 174 9.29 11.41 -6.84
C SER A 174 10.77 11.70 -7.16
N ASP A 175 11.07 12.30 -8.30
CA ASP A 175 12.44 12.68 -8.70
C ASP A 175 13.10 13.67 -7.72
N ALA A 176 12.32 14.45 -6.97
CA ALA A 176 12.84 15.39 -5.99
C ALA A 176 13.35 14.72 -4.70
N LEU A 177 13.01 13.45 -4.44
CA LEU A 177 13.30 12.79 -3.16
C LEU A 177 14.76 12.35 -3.02
N GLY A 178 15.49 12.17 -4.13
CA GLY A 178 16.89 11.71 -4.09
C GLY A 178 17.09 10.28 -3.57
N TYR A 179 16.00 9.56 -3.25
CA TYR A 179 16.03 8.15 -2.85
C TYR A 179 14.93 7.37 -3.56
N ARG A 180 15.10 6.04 -3.54
CA ARG A 180 14.11 5.08 -4.02
C ARG A 180 14.01 3.93 -3.03
N PRO A 181 12.79 3.46 -2.66
CA PRO A 181 12.61 2.40 -1.69
C PRO A 181 13.33 1.12 -2.12
N ARG A 182 13.91 0.43 -1.15
CA ARG A 182 14.57 -0.87 -1.32
C ARG A 182 13.93 -1.91 -0.40
N GLY A 183 14.39 -3.16 -0.51
CA GLY A 183 13.93 -4.24 0.35
C GLY A 183 12.46 -4.61 0.09
N ILE A 184 11.69 -4.86 1.16
CA ILE A 184 10.32 -5.36 1.05
C ILE A 184 9.36 -4.38 0.38
N HIS A 185 9.68 -3.08 0.39
CA HIS A 185 8.85 -2.01 -0.18
C HIS A 185 9.33 -1.48 -1.53
N ARG A 186 10.33 -2.11 -2.17
CA ARG A 186 10.84 -1.66 -3.49
C ARG A 186 9.75 -1.57 -4.57
N PRO A 187 9.80 -0.62 -5.51
CA PRO A 187 8.82 -0.57 -6.59
C PRO A 187 8.98 -1.71 -7.61
N GLU A 188 10.19 -2.24 -7.79
CA GLU A 188 10.50 -3.22 -8.83
C GLU A 188 10.08 -4.64 -8.45
N PRO A 189 9.76 -5.49 -9.45
CA PRO A 189 9.62 -6.92 -9.27
C PRO A 189 10.87 -7.58 -8.69
N ALA A 190 10.67 -8.78 -8.13
CA ALA A 190 11.66 -9.48 -7.34
C ALA A 190 12.32 -10.69 -8.01
N LEU A 191 12.05 -10.89 -9.30
CA LEU A 191 12.42 -12.04 -10.13
C LEU A 191 13.75 -12.68 -9.66
#